data_AF-X1IK47-F1
#
_entry.id   AF-X1IK47-F1
#
_cell.length_a   1.000
_cell.length_b   1.000
_cell.length_c   1.000
_cell.angle_alpha   90.00
_cell.angle_beta   90.00
_cell.angle_gamma   90.00
#
_symmetry.space_group_name_H-M   'P 1'
#
loop_
_entity.id
_entity.type
_entity.pdbx_description
1 polymer ?
#
loop_
_entity_poly.entity_id
_entity_poly.type
_entity_poly.pdbx_seq_one_letter_code
_entity_poly.pdbx_strand_id
1 'polypeptide(L)'
;LSEIAVGRDPDVELRIRNDDMGLPDAYNVAGGFFALDSDISPYANNFQMLARDRLYYNLFNSGALKEDFRTSFGVWVDNLRIVDKLKLGIALDNNERALAEKFGIDATVEKGLLPLPLEQQIEREYRSQLISEETHGRTMSVTATSQVVETMYPRDGQFLVLTKIAATPGVTVDDHPGDNIRISISRDNDRDHITNLKTYAVGLERELNCFIPAMSELTLNIVAAGAVSPVYIRYTIWKVKLSNLLRCRFGLMSRDEAPGDVYDKCV
;
A
#
# COMPACT_ATOMS: atom_id res chain seq x y z
N LEU A 1 2.48 -8.22 4.82
CA LEU A 1 3.81 -7.71 4.42
C LEU A 1 4.17 -8.31 3.07
N SER A 2 4.55 -7.47 2.11
CA SER A 2 4.89 -7.83 0.74
C SER A 2 6.01 -6.95 0.18
N GLU A 3 6.53 -7.29 -1.01
CA GLU A 3 7.45 -6.43 -1.77
C GLU A 3 8.69 -5.94 -0.99
N ILE A 4 9.35 -6.87 -0.29
CA ILE A 4 10.47 -6.55 0.61
C ILE A 4 11.77 -6.44 -0.17
N ALA A 5 12.42 -5.29 -0.18
CA ALA A 5 13.75 -5.10 -0.77
C ALA A 5 14.71 -4.46 0.24
N VAL A 6 15.96 -4.91 0.27
CA VAL A 6 16.98 -4.43 1.21
C VAL A 6 18.27 -4.17 0.44
N GLY A 7 19.06 -3.19 0.87
CA GLY A 7 20.43 -3.03 0.38
C GLY A 7 21.23 -4.30 0.64
N ARG A 8 21.86 -4.88 -0.39
CA ARG A 8 22.60 -6.13 -0.22
C ARG A 8 23.81 -5.90 0.66
N ASP A 9 23.84 -6.61 1.78
CA ASP A 9 24.87 -6.45 2.77
C ASP A 9 25.11 -7.76 3.53
N PRO A 10 26.32 -8.32 3.49
CA PRO A 10 26.62 -9.55 4.23
C PRO A 10 26.62 -9.35 5.75
N ASP A 11 26.74 -8.12 6.24
CA ASP A 11 26.80 -7.81 7.68
C ASP A 11 25.43 -7.43 8.25
N VAL A 12 24.37 -7.42 7.44
CA VAL A 12 23.02 -7.02 7.86
C VAL A 12 22.08 -8.21 7.89
N GLU A 13 21.31 -8.32 8.96
CA GLU A 13 20.32 -9.35 9.15
C GLU A 13 18.91 -8.76 9.09
N LEU A 14 18.03 -9.36 8.28
CA LEU A 14 16.63 -9.01 8.18
C LEU A 14 15.78 -9.94 9.07
N ARG A 15 15.17 -9.39 10.11
CA ARG A 15 14.26 -10.13 10.99
C ARG A 15 12.83 -9.72 10.76
N ILE A 16 12.01 -10.69 10.36
CA ILE A 16 10.57 -10.51 10.17
C ILE A 16 9.83 -11.51 11.06
N ARG A 17 8.92 -11.01 11.90
CA ARG A 17 7.99 -11.84 12.66
C ARG A 17 6.56 -11.38 12.43
N ASN A 18 5.67 -12.33 12.15
CA ASN A 18 4.23 -12.16 12.00
C ASN A 18 3.51 -13.01 13.05
N ASP A 19 2.99 -12.36 14.09
CA ASP A 19 2.43 -12.99 15.27
C ASP A 19 3.44 -13.96 15.92
N ASP A 20 3.12 -15.25 15.97
CA ASP A 20 3.98 -16.30 16.52
C ASP A 20 4.90 -16.95 15.47
N MET A 21 4.76 -16.55 14.20
CA MET A 21 5.57 -17.03 13.09
C MET A 21 6.60 -15.98 12.68
N GLY A 22 7.63 -16.39 11.96
CA GLY A 22 8.66 -15.49 11.48
C GLY A 22 9.69 -16.22 10.66
N LEU A 23 10.51 -15.46 9.96
CA LEU A 23 11.71 -16.04 9.35
C LEU A 23 12.70 -16.36 10.48
N PRO A 24 13.36 -17.54 10.48
CA PRO A 24 14.30 -17.89 11.54
C PRO A 24 15.47 -16.88 11.60
N ASP A 25 15.80 -16.42 12.81
CA ASP A 25 16.77 -15.36 13.12
C ASP A 25 18.25 -15.68 12.77
N ALA A 26 18.53 -16.75 12.01
CA ALA A 26 19.90 -17.19 11.72
C ALA A 26 20.21 -17.32 10.21
N TYR A 27 19.23 -17.08 9.33
CA TYR A 27 19.38 -17.35 7.89
C TYR A 27 19.04 -16.17 6.98
N ASN A 28 18.66 -15.01 7.53
CA ASN A 28 18.18 -13.89 6.73
C ASN A 28 19.23 -12.79 6.57
N VAL A 29 20.38 -13.14 6.00
CA VAL A 29 21.40 -12.14 5.67
C VAL A 29 20.93 -11.32 4.47
N ALA A 30 20.90 -9.99 4.61
CA ALA A 30 20.43 -9.04 3.59
C ALA A 30 21.17 -9.22 2.25
N GLY A 31 22.43 -9.63 2.28
CA GLY A 31 23.22 -9.99 1.09
C GLY A 31 22.58 -11.06 0.19
N GLY A 32 21.72 -11.92 0.75
CA GLY A 32 20.97 -12.95 0.00
C GLY A 32 19.60 -12.50 -0.53
N PHE A 33 19.14 -11.30 -0.17
CA PHE A 33 17.84 -10.77 -0.62
C PHE A 33 17.95 -10.02 -1.95
N PHE A 34 16.81 -9.67 -2.53
CA PHE A 34 16.76 -8.83 -3.72
C PHE A 34 17.33 -7.45 -3.41
N ALA A 35 18.24 -7.02 -4.27
CA ALA A 35 18.95 -5.77 -4.11
C ALA A 35 17.97 -4.60 -4.33
N LEU A 36 18.04 -3.60 -3.45
CA LEU A 36 17.23 -2.39 -3.54
C LEU A 36 17.42 -1.63 -4.87
N ASP A 37 18.60 -1.75 -5.46
CA ASP A 37 19.09 -1.15 -6.72
C ASP A 37 18.94 -2.06 -7.94
N SER A 38 18.28 -3.21 -7.81
CA SER A 38 18.07 -4.14 -8.92
C SER A 38 17.17 -3.53 -10.01
N ASP A 39 17.68 -3.42 -11.23
CA ASP A 39 16.91 -3.05 -12.43
C ASP A 39 15.84 -4.12 -12.81
N ILE A 40 16.01 -5.34 -12.30
CA ILE A 40 14.96 -6.36 -12.30
C ILE A 40 14.07 -6.06 -11.11
N SER A 41 12.83 -5.69 -11.41
CA SER A 41 11.81 -5.30 -10.45
C SER A 41 11.88 -6.12 -9.13
N PRO A 42 12.00 -5.47 -7.96
CA PRO A 42 12.08 -6.12 -6.65
C PRO A 42 10.76 -6.78 -6.19
N TYR A 43 9.79 -6.92 -7.12
CA TYR A 43 8.50 -7.57 -6.89
C TYR A 43 8.53 -9.08 -7.16
N ALA A 44 9.69 -9.67 -7.49
CA ALA A 44 9.87 -11.11 -7.62
C ALA A 44 9.91 -11.87 -6.28
N ASN A 45 9.57 -11.20 -5.18
CA ASN A 45 9.80 -11.68 -3.83
C ASN A 45 8.47 -12.22 -3.31
N ASN A 46 8.38 -13.54 -3.11
CA ASN A 46 7.15 -14.24 -2.68
C ASN A 46 6.78 -14.02 -1.21
N PHE A 47 7.18 -12.88 -0.61
CA PHE A 47 6.76 -12.54 0.73
C PHE A 47 5.28 -12.13 0.70
N GLN A 48 4.42 -13.04 1.13
CA GLN A 48 3.03 -12.76 1.47
C GLN A 48 2.81 -13.20 2.92
N MET A 49 3.40 -12.45 3.85
CA MET A 49 3.28 -12.75 5.28
C MET A 49 2.06 -12.02 5.85
N LEU A 50 1.09 -12.79 6.34
CA LEU A 50 -0.09 -12.30 7.04
C LEU A 50 0.22 -12.19 8.53
N ALA A 51 -0.10 -11.05 9.13
CA ALA A 51 -0.06 -10.84 10.58
C ALA A 51 -1.46 -10.40 11.03
N ARG A 52 -1.91 -10.92 12.17
CA ARG A 52 -3.21 -10.62 12.77
C ARG A 52 -3.11 -9.58 13.87
N ASP A 53 -2.12 -9.72 14.76
CA ASP A 53 -1.92 -8.86 15.93
C ASP A 53 -0.63 -8.05 15.80
N ARG A 54 0.48 -8.69 15.41
CA ARG A 54 1.80 -8.05 15.46
C ARG A 54 2.63 -8.34 14.22
N LEU A 55 3.15 -7.27 13.62
CA LEU A 55 4.12 -7.34 12.54
C LEU A 55 5.42 -6.65 13.00
N TYR A 56 6.48 -7.44 13.10
CA TYR A 56 7.83 -6.95 13.36
C TYR A 56 8.64 -6.98 12.09
N TYR A 57 9.26 -5.85 11.76
CA TYR A 57 10.21 -5.71 10.66
C TYR A 57 11.43 -4.96 11.19
N ASN A 58 12.56 -5.65 11.30
CA ASN A 58 13.79 -5.09 11.86
C ASN A 58 14.99 -5.44 11.00
N LEU A 59 15.91 -4.49 10.88
CA LEU A 59 17.25 -4.71 10.33
C LEU A 59 18.26 -4.61 11.47
N PHE A 60 19.10 -5.64 11.60
CA PHE A 60 20.15 -5.69 12.61
C PHE A 60 21.51 -5.71 11.95
N ASN A 61 22.46 -5.04 12.59
CA ASN A 61 23.85 -5.25 12.29
C ASN A 61 24.31 -6.55 12.96
N SER A 62 24.82 -7.47 12.16
CA SER A 62 25.32 -8.79 12.57
C SER A 62 26.85 -8.90 12.50
N GLY A 63 27.54 -7.86 12.00
CA GLY A 63 28.98 -7.84 11.74
C GLY A 63 29.64 -6.50 12.09
N ALA A 64 30.44 -5.95 11.17
CA ALA A 64 31.11 -4.67 11.37
C ALA A 64 30.11 -3.51 11.49
N LEU A 65 30.41 -2.49 12.31
CA LEU A 65 29.54 -1.33 12.47
C LEU A 65 29.28 -0.68 11.11
N LYS A 66 28.01 -0.68 10.73
CA LYS A 66 27.46 -0.06 9.54
C LYS A 66 26.32 0.83 9.96
N GLU A 67 26.32 2.00 9.36
CA GLU A 67 25.32 3.04 9.50
C GLU A 67 24.48 3.07 8.20
N ASP A 68 23.28 3.64 8.26
CA ASP A 68 22.43 3.93 7.09
C ASP A 68 21.96 2.75 6.22
N PHE A 69 21.41 1.70 6.86
CA PHE A 69 20.74 0.61 6.14
C PHE A 69 19.47 1.08 5.43
N ARG A 70 19.30 0.65 4.17
CA ARG A 70 18.13 0.99 3.35
C ARG A 70 17.26 -0.23 3.11
N THR A 71 15.96 -0.03 3.24
CA THR A 71 14.93 -1.03 2.99
C THR A 71 13.67 -0.39 2.45
N SER A 72 12.93 -1.15 1.65
CA SER A 72 11.54 -0.88 1.36
C SER A 72 10.71 -2.15 1.54
N PHE A 73 9.47 -1.96 1.99
CA PHE A 73 8.50 -3.04 2.12
C PHE A 73 7.10 -2.46 1.98
N GLY A 74 6.18 -3.27 1.45
CA GLY A 74 4.76 -2.98 1.36
C GLY A 74 3.99 -3.59 2.53
N VAL A 75 3.07 -2.81 3.11
CA VAL A 75 2.09 -3.32 4.08
C VAL A 75 0.69 -3.03 3.55
N TRP A 76 -0.09 -4.10 3.42
CA TRP A 76 -1.51 -4.02 3.15
C TRP A 76 -2.25 -4.30 4.44
N VAL A 77 -3.17 -3.41 4.81
CA VAL A 77 -4.01 -3.53 5.99
C VAL A 77 -5.46 -3.56 5.51
N ASP A 78 -6.21 -4.55 5.97
CA ASP A 78 -7.62 -4.71 5.62
C ASP A 78 -8.44 -5.07 6.87
N ASN A 79 -9.70 -4.68 6.89
CA ASN A 79 -10.65 -5.09 7.92
C ASN A 79 -11.14 -6.50 7.59
N LEU A 80 -10.97 -7.43 8.52
CA LEU A 80 -11.37 -8.82 8.32
C LEU A 80 -12.90 -8.96 8.25
N ARG A 81 -13.41 -9.43 7.12
CA ARG A 81 -14.82 -9.80 6.95
C ARG A 81 -15.12 -11.15 7.61
N ILE A 82 -16.40 -11.49 7.70
CA ILE A 82 -16.86 -12.81 8.16
C ILE A 82 -16.14 -13.97 7.45
N VAL A 83 -16.04 -13.92 6.11
CA VAL A 83 -15.33 -14.94 5.30
C VAL A 83 -13.84 -15.08 5.66
N ASP A 84 -13.18 -13.95 5.96
CA ASP A 84 -11.76 -13.91 6.27
C ASP A 84 -11.52 -14.41 7.71
N LYS A 85 -12.41 -14.04 8.64
CA LYS A 85 -12.41 -14.55 10.02
C LYS A 85 -12.59 -16.06 10.05
N LEU A 86 -13.55 -16.61 9.29
CA LEU A 86 -13.77 -18.05 9.19
C LEU A 86 -12.55 -18.78 8.62
N LYS A 87 -11.96 -18.27 7.53
CA LYS A 87 -10.72 -18.82 6.96
C LYS A 87 -9.56 -18.85 7.97
N LEU A 88 -9.47 -17.83 8.82
CA LEU A 88 -8.40 -17.66 9.81
C LEU A 88 -8.73 -18.31 11.18
N GLY A 89 -9.89 -18.97 11.32
CA GLY A 89 -10.31 -19.58 12.59
C GLY A 89 -10.60 -18.57 13.70
N ILE A 90 -10.95 -17.33 13.36
CA ILE A 90 -11.29 -16.26 14.29
C ILE A 90 -12.77 -16.40 14.69
N ALA A 91 -13.05 -16.34 16.00
CA ALA A 91 -14.41 -16.43 16.51
C ALA A 91 -15.28 -15.27 15.99
N LEU A 92 -16.45 -15.61 15.43
CA LEU A 92 -17.47 -14.66 15.01
C LEU A 92 -18.30 -14.18 16.21
N ASP A 93 -18.71 -12.92 16.16
CA ASP A 93 -19.71 -12.39 17.09
C ASP A 93 -21.13 -12.92 16.76
N ASN A 94 -22.12 -12.59 17.60
CA ASN A 94 -23.49 -13.08 17.42
C ASN A 94 -24.17 -12.57 16.14
N ASN A 95 -23.87 -11.34 15.72
CA ASN A 95 -24.45 -10.75 14.50
C ASN A 95 -23.79 -11.35 13.26
N GLU A 96 -22.47 -11.50 13.29
CA GLU A 96 -21.67 -12.16 12.25
C GLU A 96 -22.09 -13.60 12.05
N ARG A 97 -22.37 -14.34 13.13
CA ARG A 97 -22.86 -15.71 13.05
C ARG A 97 -24.25 -15.78 12.40
N ALA A 98 -25.16 -14.89 12.77
CA ALA A 98 -26.48 -14.82 12.15
C ALA A 98 -26.40 -14.51 10.65
N LEU A 99 -25.45 -13.66 10.23
CA LEU A 99 -25.17 -13.38 8.82
C LEU A 99 -24.54 -14.58 8.11
N ALA A 100 -23.57 -15.25 8.73
CA ALA A 100 -22.93 -16.44 8.19
C ALA A 100 -23.96 -17.55 7.92
N GLU A 101 -24.87 -17.80 8.86
CA GLU A 101 -25.96 -18.77 8.73
C GLU A 101 -26.96 -18.35 7.64
N LYS A 102 -27.38 -17.08 7.63
CA LYS A 102 -28.33 -16.53 6.64
C LYS A 102 -27.84 -16.69 5.20
N PHE A 103 -26.55 -16.49 4.95
CA PHE A 103 -25.96 -16.56 3.61
C PHE A 103 -25.22 -17.87 3.32
N GLY A 104 -25.18 -18.81 4.27
CA GLY A 104 -24.49 -20.09 4.13
C GLY A 104 -22.98 -19.96 3.92
N ILE A 105 -22.36 -18.96 4.54
CA ILE A 105 -20.96 -18.57 4.29
C ILE A 105 -20.02 -19.71 4.72
N ASP A 106 -20.26 -20.35 5.85
CA ASP A 106 -19.43 -21.44 6.38
C ASP A 106 -19.23 -22.56 5.34
N ALA A 107 -20.31 -22.96 4.67
CA ALA A 107 -20.27 -24.02 3.66
C ALA A 107 -19.49 -23.61 2.40
N THR A 108 -19.42 -22.31 2.09
CA THR A 108 -18.63 -21.82 0.95
C THR A 108 -17.14 -21.70 1.26
N VAL A 109 -16.81 -21.35 2.50
CA VAL A 109 -15.41 -21.29 2.99
C VAL A 109 -14.83 -22.70 3.09
N GLU A 110 -15.58 -23.66 3.65
CA GLU A 110 -15.17 -25.07 3.71
C GLU A 110 -14.93 -25.69 2.32
N LYS A 111 -15.70 -25.26 1.31
CA LYS A 111 -15.49 -25.67 -0.09
C LYS A 111 -14.30 -25.00 -0.77
N GLY A 112 -13.66 -24.02 -0.12
CA GLY A 112 -12.58 -23.22 -0.69
C GLY A 112 -13.02 -22.24 -1.78
N LEU A 113 -14.31 -21.90 -1.87
CA LEU A 113 -14.82 -20.95 -2.87
C LEU A 113 -14.64 -19.48 -2.44
N LEU A 114 -14.69 -19.23 -1.13
CA LEU A 114 -14.47 -17.91 -0.52
C LEU A 114 -13.41 -18.02 0.58
N PRO A 115 -12.69 -16.92 0.89
CA PRO A 115 -12.69 -15.62 0.21
C PRO A 115 -12.00 -15.66 -1.17
N LEU A 116 -12.45 -14.82 -2.10
CA LEU A 116 -11.78 -14.64 -3.40
C LEU A 116 -10.37 -14.06 -3.20
N PRO A 117 -9.39 -14.38 -4.06
CA PRO A 117 -8.10 -13.69 -4.07
C PRO A 117 -8.28 -12.17 -4.19
N LEU A 118 -7.43 -11.39 -3.49
CA LEU A 118 -7.52 -9.93 -3.44
C LEU A 118 -7.57 -9.30 -4.84
N GLU A 119 -6.75 -9.78 -5.77
CA GLU A 119 -6.72 -9.30 -7.15
C GLU A 119 -8.09 -9.45 -7.84
N GLN A 120 -8.77 -10.58 -7.65
CA GLN A 120 -10.11 -10.80 -8.21
C GLN A 120 -11.16 -9.93 -7.54
N GLN A 121 -11.00 -9.62 -6.25
CA GLN A 121 -11.88 -8.68 -5.56
C GLN A 121 -11.69 -7.27 -6.11
N ILE A 122 -10.44 -6.81 -6.26
CA ILE A 122 -10.11 -5.52 -6.87
C ILE A 122 -10.68 -5.45 -8.30
N GLU A 123 -10.51 -6.53 -9.08
CA GLU A 123 -11.01 -6.58 -10.45
C GLU A 123 -12.54 -6.49 -10.52
N ARG A 124 -13.25 -7.28 -9.71
CA ARG A 124 -14.72 -7.32 -9.71
C ARG A 124 -15.35 -6.06 -9.15
N GLU A 125 -14.80 -5.50 -8.08
CA GLU A 125 -15.44 -4.40 -7.35
C GLU A 125 -15.00 -3.03 -7.86
N TYR A 126 -13.72 -2.89 -8.22
CA TYR A 126 -13.14 -1.60 -8.60
C TYR A 126 -12.92 -1.50 -10.10
N ARG A 127 -12.21 -2.46 -10.74
CA ARG A 127 -11.97 -2.36 -12.20
C ARG A 127 -13.24 -2.45 -13.02
N SER A 128 -14.25 -3.21 -12.58
CA SER A 128 -15.56 -3.24 -13.27
C SER A 128 -16.27 -1.88 -13.28
N GLN A 129 -15.94 -1.00 -12.33
CA GLN A 129 -16.46 0.35 -12.20
C GLN A 129 -15.46 1.42 -12.68
N LEU A 130 -14.35 1.01 -13.29
CA LEU A 130 -13.32 1.90 -13.79
C LEU A 130 -13.86 2.73 -14.96
N ILE A 131 -13.76 4.04 -14.83
CA ILE A 131 -14.14 5.00 -15.87
C ILE A 131 -12.92 5.35 -16.71
N SER A 132 -11.80 5.65 -16.05
CA SER A 132 -10.52 5.87 -16.71
C SER A 132 -9.34 5.53 -15.81
N GLU A 133 -8.24 5.16 -16.43
CA GLU A 133 -6.92 4.99 -15.82
C GLU A 133 -5.98 6.00 -16.50
N GLU A 134 -5.42 6.91 -15.71
CA GLU A 134 -4.64 8.05 -16.21
C GLU A 134 -3.27 8.08 -15.53
N THR A 135 -2.21 8.17 -16.33
CA THR A 135 -0.84 8.35 -15.83
C THR A 135 -0.38 9.77 -16.11
N HIS A 136 -0.03 10.48 -15.05
CA HIS A 136 0.40 11.88 -15.09
C HIS A 136 1.91 11.93 -14.92
N GLY A 137 2.58 12.72 -15.76
CA GLY A 137 4.00 13.05 -15.61
C GLY A 137 4.15 14.53 -15.29
N ARG A 138 4.98 14.85 -14.30
CA ARG A 138 5.31 16.22 -13.90
C ARG A 138 6.82 16.40 -13.87
N THR A 139 7.28 17.57 -14.27
CA THR A 139 8.67 18.02 -14.13
C THR A 139 8.67 19.34 -13.39
N MET A 140 9.43 19.45 -12.30
CA MET A 140 9.47 20.67 -11.49
C MET A 140 10.81 20.86 -10.76
N SER A 141 11.05 22.09 -10.29
CA SER A 141 12.17 22.40 -9.40
C SER A 141 11.70 22.34 -7.95
N VAL A 142 12.26 21.43 -7.18
CA VAL A 142 11.89 21.20 -5.77
C VAL A 142 12.85 21.96 -4.86
N THR A 143 12.35 22.45 -3.73
CA THR A 143 13.15 23.20 -2.75
C THR A 143 12.91 22.67 -1.34
N ALA A 144 13.53 23.30 -0.34
CA ALA A 144 13.29 23.00 1.08
C ALA A 144 11.88 23.34 1.57
N THR A 145 11.10 24.09 0.78
CA THR A 145 9.69 24.39 1.07
C THR A 145 8.80 23.36 0.37
N SER A 146 7.81 22.81 1.09
CA SER A 146 6.82 21.90 0.51
C SER A 146 6.07 22.58 -0.63
N GLN A 147 6.01 21.90 -1.76
CA GLN A 147 5.33 22.35 -2.97
C GLN A 147 4.26 21.34 -3.36
N VAL A 148 3.12 21.84 -3.84
CA VAL A 148 2.06 20.99 -4.38
C VAL A 148 2.47 20.53 -5.77
N VAL A 149 2.48 19.21 -5.99
CA VAL A 149 2.68 18.60 -7.31
C VAL A 149 1.39 18.70 -8.11
N GLU A 150 0.30 18.20 -7.53
CA GLU A 150 -1.05 18.30 -8.08
C GLU A 150 -2.08 18.08 -6.97
N THR A 151 -3.19 18.79 -7.08
CA THR A 151 -4.41 18.54 -6.32
C THR A 151 -5.52 18.15 -7.28
N MET A 152 -6.18 17.04 -7.00
CA MET A 152 -7.14 16.42 -7.90
C MET A 152 -8.45 16.17 -7.17
N TYR A 153 -9.55 16.44 -7.87
CA TYR A 153 -10.91 16.29 -7.35
C TYR A 153 -11.67 15.27 -8.21
N PRO A 154 -12.34 14.28 -7.60
CA PRO A 154 -13.27 13.42 -8.32
C PRO A 154 -14.49 14.22 -8.79
N ARG A 155 -15.13 13.74 -9.86
CA ARG A 155 -16.44 14.24 -10.28
C ARG A 155 -17.54 13.62 -9.43
N ASP A 156 -18.72 14.23 -9.44
CA ASP A 156 -19.91 13.71 -8.75
C ASP A 156 -20.17 12.23 -9.11
N GLY A 157 -20.35 11.41 -8.06
CA GLY A 157 -20.56 9.97 -8.20
C GLY A 157 -19.30 9.17 -8.56
N GLN A 158 -18.11 9.75 -8.43
CA GLN A 158 -16.82 9.10 -8.65
C GLN A 158 -15.92 9.25 -7.41
N PHE A 159 -14.86 8.45 -7.36
CA PHE A 159 -13.75 8.64 -6.45
C PHE A 159 -12.43 8.35 -7.18
N LEU A 160 -11.33 8.84 -6.63
CA LEU A 160 -9.99 8.63 -7.17
C LEU A 160 -9.28 7.53 -6.39
N VAL A 161 -8.43 6.76 -7.07
CA VAL A 161 -7.49 5.85 -6.40
C VAL A 161 -6.10 6.09 -6.96
N LEU A 162 -5.16 6.48 -6.10
CA LEU A 162 -3.74 6.45 -6.45
C LEU A 162 -3.29 4.99 -6.46
N THR A 163 -2.84 4.50 -7.62
CA THR A 163 -2.43 3.11 -7.77
C THR A 163 -0.94 2.93 -7.92
N LYS A 164 -0.25 3.95 -8.43
CA LYS A 164 1.20 3.90 -8.64
C LYS A 164 1.85 5.25 -8.44
N ILE A 165 3.08 5.24 -7.94
CA ILE A 165 3.93 6.43 -7.84
C ILE A 165 5.40 6.10 -8.13
N ALA A 166 6.04 6.98 -8.89
CA ALA A 166 7.45 6.95 -9.23
C ALA A 166 8.00 8.38 -9.24
N ALA A 167 9.27 8.55 -8.91
CA ALA A 167 9.93 9.84 -8.95
C ALA A 167 11.41 9.69 -9.31
N THR A 168 12.06 10.80 -9.66
CA THR A 168 13.53 10.87 -9.69
C THR A 168 14.06 10.34 -8.37
N PRO A 169 14.88 9.27 -8.38
CA PRO A 169 15.43 8.74 -7.14
C PRO A 169 16.30 9.82 -6.50
N GLY A 170 16.02 10.17 -5.25
CA GLY A 170 16.93 10.99 -4.45
C GLY A 170 18.23 10.23 -4.19
N VAL A 171 19.35 10.96 -4.10
CA VAL A 171 20.60 10.41 -3.56
C VAL A 171 20.74 10.78 -2.08
N THR A 172 21.54 10.01 -1.34
CA THR A 172 21.77 10.24 0.09
C THR A 172 22.45 11.57 0.35
N VAL A 173 22.27 12.10 1.57
CA VAL A 173 22.92 13.35 2.03
C VAL A 173 24.44 13.29 1.88
N ASP A 174 25.03 12.10 1.99
CA ASP A 174 26.49 11.91 1.86
C ASP A 174 26.98 11.89 0.42
N ASP A 175 26.11 11.56 -0.55
CA ASP A 175 26.47 11.58 -1.98
C ASP A 175 26.18 12.96 -2.58
N HIS A 176 24.97 13.51 -2.41
CA HIS A 176 24.64 14.92 -2.68
C HIS A 176 23.78 15.51 -1.54
N PRO A 177 24.29 16.46 -0.74
CA PRO A 177 23.62 17.00 0.47
C PRO A 177 22.33 17.81 0.23
N GLY A 178 21.73 17.77 -0.96
CA GLY A 178 20.46 18.41 -1.31
C GLY A 178 19.31 17.44 -1.67
N ASP A 179 19.59 16.18 -1.96
CA ASP A 179 18.70 15.28 -2.72
C ASP A 179 17.85 14.33 -1.87
N ASN A 180 17.51 14.74 -0.64
CA ASN A 180 16.52 14.05 0.19
C ASN A 180 15.08 14.44 -0.22
N ILE A 181 14.74 14.11 -1.47
CA ILE A 181 13.41 14.37 -2.03
C ILE A 181 12.41 13.42 -1.35
N ARG A 182 11.33 14.00 -0.84
CA ARG A 182 10.29 13.36 -0.06
C ARG A 182 8.93 13.75 -0.61
N ILE A 183 8.06 12.76 -0.74
CA ILE A 183 6.68 12.93 -1.20
C ILE A 183 5.75 12.74 0.01
N SER A 184 4.76 13.62 0.12
CA SER A 184 3.64 13.43 1.03
C SER A 184 2.34 13.33 0.23
N ILE A 185 1.45 12.43 0.66
CA ILE A 185 0.18 12.16 0.01
C ILE A 185 -0.91 12.48 1.03
N SER A 186 -1.78 13.42 0.68
CA SER A 186 -2.98 13.75 1.45
C SER A 186 -4.20 13.24 0.70
N ARG A 187 -5.18 12.71 1.44
CA ARG A 187 -6.47 12.28 0.89
C ARG A 187 -7.61 12.81 1.73
N ASP A 188 -8.63 13.36 1.11
CA ASP A 188 -9.83 13.87 1.80
C ASP A 188 -9.48 14.76 3.00
N ASN A 189 -10.02 14.44 4.18
CA ASN A 189 -9.73 15.17 5.43
C ASN A 189 -8.48 14.64 6.16
N ASP A 190 -7.72 13.72 5.56
CA ASP A 190 -6.54 13.08 6.12
C ASP A 190 -5.28 13.67 5.48
N ARG A 191 -4.83 14.78 6.07
CA ARG A 191 -3.63 15.49 5.65
C ARG A 191 -2.39 14.67 5.96
N ASP A 192 -1.48 14.57 5.00
CA ASP A 192 -0.22 13.84 5.12
C ASP A 192 -0.43 12.34 5.45
N HIS A 193 -1.55 11.76 4.99
CA HIS A 193 -1.91 10.34 5.11
C HIS A 193 -0.71 9.41 4.87
N ILE A 194 0.11 9.72 3.85
CA ILE A 194 1.49 9.23 3.78
C ILE A 194 2.41 10.44 3.92
N THR A 195 3.28 10.43 4.92
CA THR A 195 4.24 11.50 5.16
C THR A 195 5.65 11.05 4.83
N ASN A 196 6.46 11.94 4.22
CA ASN A 196 7.90 11.75 4.04
C ASN A 196 8.29 10.45 3.29
N LEU A 197 7.52 10.05 2.28
CA LEU A 197 7.91 8.96 1.39
C LEU A 197 9.18 9.35 0.65
N LYS A 198 10.31 8.75 1.05
CA LYS A 198 11.61 9.09 0.48
C LYS A 198 11.74 8.51 -0.91
N THR A 199 12.11 9.36 -1.86
CA THR A 199 12.10 8.99 -3.28
C THR A 199 13.11 7.93 -3.65
N TYR A 200 14.18 7.69 -2.88
CA TYR A 200 15.10 6.57 -3.16
C TYR A 200 14.44 5.18 -3.08
N ALA A 201 13.29 5.07 -2.39
CA ALA A 201 12.52 3.82 -2.33
C ALA A 201 11.71 3.59 -3.60
N VAL A 202 11.58 4.62 -4.44
CA VAL A 202 10.94 4.60 -5.75
C VAL A 202 11.96 5.00 -6.81
N GLY A 203 11.65 4.77 -8.07
CA GLY A 203 12.51 5.20 -9.17
C GLY A 203 11.69 5.39 -10.42
N LEU A 204 12.23 6.09 -11.41
CA LEU A 204 11.53 6.25 -12.69
C LEU A 204 11.28 4.90 -13.38
N GLU A 205 12.17 3.93 -13.16
CA GLU A 205 12.04 2.54 -13.60
C GLU A 205 11.39 1.63 -12.53
N ARG A 206 11.11 2.17 -11.33
CA ARG A 206 10.56 1.43 -10.18
C ARG A 206 9.35 2.15 -9.59
N GLU A 207 8.19 1.82 -10.13
CA GLU A 207 6.91 2.31 -9.62
C GLU A 207 6.54 1.59 -8.33
N LEU A 208 6.25 2.34 -7.25
CA LEU A 208 5.63 1.80 -6.06
C LEU A 208 4.14 1.58 -6.32
N ASN A 209 3.69 0.35 -6.20
CA ASN A 209 2.27 0.03 -6.22
C ASN A 209 1.64 0.46 -4.89
N CYS A 210 0.49 1.10 -4.95
CA CYS A 210 -0.28 1.47 -3.78
C CYS A 210 -1.77 1.39 -4.10
N PHE A 211 -2.60 1.56 -3.08
CA PHE A 211 -4.04 1.68 -3.24
C PHE A 211 -4.54 2.70 -2.25
N ILE A 212 -4.53 3.97 -2.67
CA ILE A 212 -4.95 5.09 -1.82
C ILE A 212 -6.23 5.68 -2.40
N PRO A 213 -7.41 5.28 -1.91
CA PRO A 213 -8.68 5.83 -2.35
C PRO A 213 -8.94 7.19 -1.70
N ALA A 214 -9.46 8.12 -2.50
CA ALA A 214 -9.83 9.48 -2.11
C ALA A 214 -11.22 9.84 -2.66
N MET A 215 -12.13 10.21 -1.78
CA MET A 215 -13.56 10.43 -2.08
C MET A 215 -13.87 11.85 -2.55
N SER A 216 -13.08 12.82 -2.12
CA SER A 216 -13.28 14.25 -2.30
C SER A 216 -12.04 14.95 -2.82
N GLU A 217 -10.84 14.55 -2.39
CA GLU A 217 -9.61 15.23 -2.80
C GLU A 217 -8.40 14.31 -2.65
N LEU A 218 -7.52 14.32 -3.65
CA LEU A 218 -6.20 13.71 -3.57
C LEU A 218 -5.15 14.77 -3.86
N THR A 219 -4.23 15.00 -2.92
CA THR A 219 -3.14 15.97 -3.08
C THR A 219 -1.79 15.31 -2.91
N LEU A 220 -0.90 15.54 -3.88
CA LEU A 220 0.49 15.14 -3.83
C LEU A 220 1.35 16.36 -3.52
N ASN A 221 2.19 16.26 -2.49
CA ASN A 221 3.16 17.26 -2.09
C ASN A 221 4.57 16.71 -2.23
N ILE A 222 5.52 17.59 -2.53
CA ILE A 222 6.93 17.25 -2.63
C ILE A 222 7.81 18.29 -1.93
N VAL A 223 8.87 17.82 -1.30
CA VAL A 223 9.88 18.65 -0.63
C VAL A 223 11.25 18.00 -0.75
N ALA A 224 12.31 18.79 -0.80
CA ALA A 224 13.69 18.31 -0.80
C ALA A 224 14.45 18.89 0.40
N ALA A 225 15.71 18.49 0.60
CA ALA A 225 16.57 19.13 1.62
C ALA A 225 17.20 20.43 1.07
N GLY A 226 17.54 20.44 -0.22
CA GLY A 226 18.05 21.60 -0.95
C GLY A 226 17.24 21.89 -2.21
N ALA A 227 17.72 22.83 -3.03
CA ALA A 227 17.15 23.07 -4.36
C ALA A 227 17.59 21.96 -5.32
N VAL A 228 16.63 21.28 -5.95
CA VAL A 228 16.85 20.17 -6.89
C VAL A 228 16.07 20.44 -8.17
N SER A 229 16.73 20.34 -9.33
CA SER A 229 16.10 20.52 -10.62
C SER A 229 16.87 19.82 -11.74
N PRO A 230 16.21 19.11 -12.67
CA PRO A 230 14.78 18.80 -12.69
C PRO A 230 14.42 17.60 -11.81
N VAL A 231 13.27 17.65 -11.14
CA VAL A 231 12.64 16.48 -10.50
C VAL A 231 11.48 16.01 -11.36
N TYR A 232 11.51 14.73 -11.74
CA TYR A 232 10.47 14.06 -12.49
C TYR A 232 9.60 13.25 -11.53
N ILE A 233 8.29 13.31 -11.70
CA ILE A 233 7.32 12.55 -10.92
C ILE A 233 6.32 11.93 -11.88
N ARG A 234 6.03 10.65 -11.70
CA ARG A 234 5.00 9.91 -12.42
C ARG A 234 4.04 9.28 -11.42
N TYR A 235 2.75 9.42 -11.63
CA TYR A 235 1.74 8.75 -10.82
C TYR A 235 0.56 8.30 -11.68
N THR A 236 -0.07 7.21 -11.27
CA THR A 236 -1.23 6.64 -11.96
C THR A 236 -2.44 6.70 -11.05
N ILE A 237 -3.56 7.14 -11.63
CA ILE A 237 -4.83 7.31 -10.93
C ILE A 237 -5.91 6.56 -11.66
N TRP A 238 -6.74 5.86 -10.88
CA TRP A 238 -8.00 5.34 -11.36
C TRP A 238 -9.13 6.29 -10.99
N LYS A 239 -10.00 6.59 -11.95
CA LYS A 239 -11.30 7.22 -11.71
C LYS A 239 -12.34 6.12 -11.72
N VAL A 240 -12.98 5.90 -10.57
CA VAL A 240 -13.89 4.77 -10.37
C VAL A 240 -15.27 5.31 -10.03
N LYS A 241 -16.30 4.71 -10.63
CA LYS A 241 -17.69 5.02 -10.29
C LYS A 241 -17.98 4.55 -8.87
N LEU A 242 -18.56 5.44 -8.06
CA LEU A 242 -18.90 5.17 -6.68
C LEU A 242 -20.21 4.36 -6.61
N SER A 243 -20.11 3.04 -6.66
CA SER A 243 -21.26 2.12 -6.54
C SER A 243 -21.76 2.04 -5.09
N ASN A 244 -23.01 1.60 -4.86
CA ASN A 244 -23.53 1.45 -3.50
C ASN A 244 -22.72 0.45 -2.65
N LEU A 245 -22.17 -0.60 -3.27
CA LEU A 245 -21.25 -1.53 -2.60
C LEU A 245 -20.01 -0.80 -2.09
N LEU A 246 -19.38 0.01 -2.94
CA LEU A 246 -18.19 0.79 -2.57
C LEU A 246 -18.54 1.86 -1.54
N ARG A 247 -19.71 2.50 -1.63
CA ARG A 247 -20.19 3.42 -0.59
C ARG A 247 -20.32 2.74 0.77
N CYS A 248 -20.87 1.53 0.83
CA CYS A 248 -20.93 0.75 2.07
C CYS A 248 -19.53 0.39 2.57
N ARG A 249 -18.62 -0.07 1.69
CA ARG A 249 -17.23 -0.41 2.08
C ARG A 249 -16.46 0.76 2.66
N PHE A 250 -16.65 1.96 2.09
CA PHE A 250 -15.99 3.17 2.55
C PHE A 250 -16.73 3.88 3.69
N GLY A 251 -17.79 3.27 4.24
CA GLY A 251 -18.56 3.85 5.34
C GLY A 251 -19.38 5.09 4.96
N LEU A 252 -19.59 5.33 3.66
CA LEU A 252 -20.36 6.46 3.11
C LEU A 252 -21.86 6.18 3.01
N MET A 253 -22.29 4.96 3.37
CA MET A 253 -23.68 4.52 3.34
C MET A 253 -23.94 3.59 4.52
N SER A 254 -24.94 3.92 5.32
CA SER A 254 -25.38 3.11 6.45
C SER A 254 -26.17 1.87 6.01
N ARG A 255 -26.40 0.94 6.96
CA ARG A 255 -27.17 -0.28 6.68
C ARG A 255 -28.61 0.02 6.24
N ASP A 256 -29.24 1.03 6.85
CA ASP A 256 -30.64 1.38 6.57
C ASP A 256 -30.82 2.06 5.21
N GLU A 257 -29.77 2.71 4.71
CA GLU A 257 -29.73 3.34 3.39
C GLU A 257 -29.34 2.36 2.27
N ALA A 258 -28.70 1.25 2.62
CA ALA A 258 -28.19 0.29 1.66
C ALA A 258 -29.34 -0.52 1.03
N PRO A 259 -29.39 -0.62 -0.31
CA PRO A 259 -30.44 -1.39 -0.96
C PRO A 259 -30.19 -2.90 -0.78
N GLY A 260 -31.24 -3.61 -0.39
CA GLY A 260 -31.24 -5.08 -0.35
C GLY A 260 -30.18 -5.66 0.59
N ASP A 261 -29.32 -6.51 0.05
CA ASP A 261 -28.26 -7.22 0.79
C ASP A 261 -26.86 -6.59 0.64
N VAL A 262 -26.77 -5.37 0.07
CA VAL A 262 -25.48 -4.75 -0.26
C VAL A 262 -24.62 -4.50 0.97
N TYR A 263 -25.20 -4.02 2.07
CA TYR A 263 -24.46 -3.80 3.32
C TYR A 263 -23.96 -5.12 3.90
N ASP A 264 -24.82 -6.14 3.93
CA ASP A 264 -24.49 -7.47 4.46
C ASP A 264 -23.32 -8.14 3.69
N LYS A 265 -23.06 -7.75 2.44
CA LYS A 265 -21.91 -8.23 1.63
C LYS A 265 -20.57 -7.56 1.96
N CYS A 266 -20.60 -6.42 2.65
CA CYS A 266 -19.40 -5.67 3.02
C CYS A 266 -18.85 -6.04 4.39
N VAL A 267 -19.64 -6.76 5.21
CA VAL A 267 -19.32 -7.15 6.60
C VAL A 267 -18.77 -8.58 6.66
#